data_AF-A0A518FYV6-F1
#
_entry.id   AF-A0A518FYV6-F1
#
_cell.length_a   1.000
_cell.length_b   1.000
_cell.length_c   1.000
_cell.angle_alpha   90.00
_cell.angle_beta   90.00
_cell.angle_gamma   90.00
#
_symmetry.space_group_name_H-M   'P 1'
#
loop_
_entity.id
_entity.type
_entity.pdbx_description
1 polymer ?
#
loop_
_entity_poly.entity_id
_entity_poly.type
_entity_poly.pdbx_seq_one_letter_code
_entity_poly.pdbx_strand_id
1 'polypeptide(L)'
;MQKDREKFEYWLASMDDFLEMFMSEFPEEEQCRLDFSPESLEVVEKWILSNYEDTEAALVKSESQRVNNAACYVGEVFRKSHGGKWSIRLDDPKFAFYALPVLTDGKKTECPLTLVTASADRRTGTYLRMVLENY
;
A
#
# COMPACT_ATOMS: atom_id res chain seq x y z
N MET A 1 6.51 -21.96 -1.42
CA MET A 1 7.46 -21.54 -0.36
C MET A 1 8.72 -20.88 -0.92
N GLN A 2 9.70 -21.58 -1.51
CA GLN A 2 10.92 -20.92 -2.04
C GLN A 2 10.61 -19.96 -3.20
N LYS A 3 9.81 -20.40 -4.18
CA LYS A 3 9.36 -19.56 -5.31
C LYS A 3 8.58 -18.32 -4.88
N ASP A 4 7.77 -18.41 -3.83
CA ASP A 4 6.96 -17.27 -3.35
C ASP A 4 7.83 -16.27 -2.60
N ARG A 5 8.87 -16.75 -1.89
CA ARG A 5 9.87 -15.88 -1.30
C ARG A 5 10.68 -15.15 -2.37
N GLU A 6 11.14 -15.86 -3.41
CA GLU A 6 11.86 -15.26 -4.54
C GLU A 6 11.04 -14.18 -5.25
N LYS A 7 9.73 -14.43 -5.47
CA LYS A 7 8.82 -13.41 -6.01
C LYS A 7 8.72 -12.17 -5.13
N PHE A 8 8.66 -12.36 -3.81
CA PHE A 8 8.65 -11.25 -2.87
C PHE A 8 9.96 -10.45 -2.88
N GLU A 9 11.11 -11.11 -2.94
CA GLU A 9 12.40 -10.40 -3.03
C GLU A 9 12.53 -9.65 -4.36
N TYR A 10 12.06 -10.23 -5.47
CA TYR A 10 12.00 -9.53 -6.76
C TYR A 10 11.07 -8.31 -6.70
N TRP A 11 9.88 -8.48 -6.13
CA TRP A 11 8.93 -7.39 -5.89
C TRP A 11 9.57 -6.28 -5.03
N LEU A 12 10.29 -6.64 -3.97
CA LEU A 12 10.97 -5.67 -3.11
C LEU A 12 12.11 -4.94 -3.83
N ALA A 13 12.84 -5.64 -4.72
CA ALA A 13 13.87 -5.04 -5.56
C ALA A 13 13.30 -4.07 -6.61
N SER A 14 12.04 -4.24 -7.00
CA SER A 14 11.30 -3.35 -7.91
C SER A 14 10.52 -2.24 -7.19
N MET A 15 10.76 -2.02 -5.89
CA MET A 15 10.02 -1.03 -5.11
C MET A 15 10.08 0.38 -5.72
N ASP A 16 11.26 0.84 -6.11
CA ASP A 16 11.43 2.18 -6.68
C ASP A 16 10.61 2.35 -7.98
N ASP A 17 10.60 1.33 -8.85
CA ASP A 17 9.78 1.33 -10.07
C ASP A 17 8.28 1.45 -9.74
N PHE A 18 7.80 0.73 -8.72
CA PHE A 18 6.39 0.80 -8.32
C PHE A 18 6.01 2.19 -7.79
N LEU A 19 6.90 2.82 -7.03
CA LEU A 19 6.69 4.16 -6.49
C LEU A 19 6.69 5.21 -7.60
N GLU A 20 7.65 5.15 -8.53
CA GLU A 20 7.70 6.05 -9.70
C GLU A 20 6.44 5.91 -10.55
N MET A 21 6.02 4.68 -10.85
CA MET A 21 4.79 4.43 -11.59
C MET A 21 3.56 4.99 -10.86
N PHE A 22 3.47 4.83 -9.53
CA PHE A 22 2.36 5.42 -8.77
C PHE A 22 2.35 6.94 -8.85
N MET A 23 3.49 7.60 -8.59
CA MET A 23 3.57 9.06 -8.62
C MET A 23 3.24 9.62 -10.01
N SER A 24 3.53 8.88 -11.08
CA SER A 24 3.19 9.26 -12.46
C SER A 24 1.69 9.29 -12.76
N GLU A 25 0.85 8.70 -11.89
CA GLU A 25 -0.62 8.78 -11.99
C GLU A 25 -1.16 10.18 -11.62
N PHE A 26 -0.32 11.05 -11.07
CA PHE A 26 -0.69 12.38 -10.60
C PHE A 26 -0.18 13.48 -11.55
N PRO A 27 -0.93 14.59 -11.71
CA PRO A 27 -0.43 15.77 -12.40
C PRO A 27 0.88 16.27 -11.79
N GLU A 28 1.78 16.80 -12.60
CA GLU A 28 3.12 17.27 -12.18
C GLU A 28 3.04 18.26 -10.99
N GLU A 29 2.01 19.11 -10.97
CA GLU A 29 1.77 20.08 -9.90
C GLU A 29 1.36 19.44 -8.56
N GLU A 30 0.81 18.22 -8.57
CA GLU A 30 0.42 17.49 -7.35
C GLU A 30 1.49 16.48 -6.90
N GLN A 31 2.42 16.08 -7.78
CA GLN A 31 3.49 15.11 -7.44
C GLN A 31 4.37 15.57 -6.28
N CYS A 32 4.57 16.88 -6.10
CA CYS A 32 5.34 17.42 -4.98
C CYS A 32 4.69 17.16 -3.60
N ARG A 33 3.39 16.83 -3.58
CA ARG A 33 2.65 16.45 -2.36
C ARG A 33 2.80 14.96 -2.03
N LEU A 34 3.39 14.18 -2.93
CA LEU A 34 3.70 12.77 -2.70
C LEU A 34 5.11 12.62 -2.11
N ASP A 35 5.37 13.32 -1.01
CA ASP A 35 6.68 13.39 -0.33
C ASP A 35 6.90 12.32 0.75
N PHE A 36 6.00 11.35 0.84
CA PHE A 36 5.95 10.28 1.85
C PHE A 36 5.70 10.76 3.29
N SER A 37 5.22 11.99 3.46
CA SER A 37 4.70 12.48 4.75
C SER A 37 3.38 11.81 5.12
N PRO A 38 2.96 11.83 6.39
CA PRO A 38 1.60 11.48 6.78
C PRO A 38 0.52 12.23 5.96
N GLU A 39 0.75 13.49 5.65
CA GLU A 39 -0.16 14.36 4.89
C GLU A 39 -0.36 13.87 3.44
N SER A 40 0.67 13.25 2.85
CA SER A 40 0.57 12.65 1.50
C SER A 40 -0.53 11.57 1.42
N LEU A 41 -0.89 10.92 2.53
CA LEU A 41 -1.94 9.90 2.55
C LEU A 41 -3.32 10.45 2.21
N GLU A 42 -3.59 11.73 2.47
CA GLU A 42 -4.87 12.35 2.08
C GLU A 42 -4.96 12.50 0.55
N VAL A 43 -3.83 12.78 -0.11
CA VAL A 43 -3.73 12.85 -1.57
C VAL A 43 -3.94 11.47 -2.18
N VAL A 44 -3.29 10.45 -1.59
CA VAL A 44 -3.42 9.05 -2.02
C VAL A 44 -4.85 8.54 -1.82
N GLU A 45 -5.47 8.79 -0.68
CA GLU A 45 -6.85 8.36 -0.44
C GLU A 45 -7.80 9.04 -1.41
N LYS A 46 -7.65 10.35 -1.65
CA LYS A 46 -8.45 11.05 -2.66
C LYS A 46 -8.32 10.40 -4.05
N TRP A 47 -7.10 10.03 -4.45
CA TRP A 47 -6.87 9.32 -5.71
C TRP A 47 -7.60 7.97 -5.75
N ILE A 48 -7.55 7.18 -4.66
CA ILE A 48 -8.28 5.91 -4.55
C ILE A 48 -9.78 6.14 -4.75
N LEU A 49 -10.36 7.13 -4.06
CA LEU A 49 -11.80 7.41 -4.09
C LEU A 49 -12.31 7.94 -5.43
N SER A 50 -11.43 8.57 -6.20
CA SER A 50 -11.72 9.04 -7.56
C SER A 50 -11.58 7.94 -8.61
N ASN A 51 -10.76 6.91 -8.37
CA ASN A 51 -10.51 5.84 -9.34
C ASN A 51 -11.34 4.57 -9.10
N TYR A 52 -11.77 4.33 -7.86
CA TYR A 52 -12.49 3.12 -7.47
C TYR A 52 -13.80 3.46 -6.76
N GLU A 53 -14.89 2.85 -7.22
CA GLU A 53 -16.21 3.01 -6.61
C GLU A 53 -16.26 2.33 -5.24
N ASP A 54 -15.71 1.11 -5.16
CA ASP A 54 -15.68 0.26 -3.97
C ASP A 54 -14.46 -0.68 -3.98
N THR A 55 -14.40 -1.58 -2.98
CA THR A 55 -13.36 -2.61 -2.89
C THR A 55 -13.36 -3.58 -4.08
N GLU A 56 -14.52 -3.93 -4.65
CA GLU A 56 -14.59 -4.89 -5.76
C GLU A 56 -13.95 -4.30 -7.02
N ALA A 57 -14.21 -3.02 -7.31
CA ALA A 57 -13.59 -2.29 -8.40
C ALA A 57 -12.05 -2.25 -8.27
N ALA A 58 -11.53 -2.05 -7.06
CA ALA A 58 -10.09 -2.05 -6.80
C ALA A 58 -9.45 -3.46 -6.91
N LEU A 59 -10.23 -4.53 -6.72
CA LEU A 59 -9.73 -5.91 -6.77
C LEU A 59 -9.79 -6.54 -8.18
N VAL A 60 -10.31 -5.83 -9.18
CA VAL A 60 -10.32 -6.32 -10.57
C VAL A 60 -8.88 -6.56 -11.04
N LYS A 61 -8.67 -7.68 -11.75
CA LYS A 61 -7.33 -8.11 -12.19
C LYS A 61 -6.57 -7.05 -13.01
N SER A 62 -7.26 -6.26 -13.82
CA SER A 62 -6.64 -5.18 -14.61
C SER A 62 -6.05 -4.07 -13.74
N GLU A 63 -6.57 -3.88 -12.52
CA GLU A 63 -6.15 -2.83 -11.59
C GLU A 63 -5.03 -3.29 -10.65
N SER A 64 -4.69 -4.59 -10.65
CA SER A 64 -3.75 -5.19 -9.71
C SER A 64 -2.39 -4.45 -9.63
N GLN A 65 -1.86 -3.98 -10.75
CA GLN A 65 -0.60 -3.22 -10.75
C GLN A 65 -0.77 -1.82 -10.15
N ARG A 66 -1.84 -1.09 -10.50
CA ARG A 66 -2.10 0.27 -9.99
C ARG A 66 -2.33 0.25 -8.48
N VAL A 67 -3.12 -0.72 -8.03
CA VAL A 67 -3.39 -0.93 -6.59
C VAL A 67 -2.14 -1.39 -5.85
N ASN A 68 -1.30 -2.26 -6.46
CA ASN A 68 0.00 -2.61 -5.90
C ASN A 68 0.89 -1.37 -5.72
N ASN A 69 0.97 -0.52 -6.73
CA ASN A 69 1.80 0.69 -6.72
C ASN A 69 1.34 1.66 -5.62
N ALA A 70 0.03 1.88 -5.49
CA ALA A 70 -0.56 2.64 -4.39
C ALA A 70 -0.25 2.02 -3.02
N ALA A 71 -0.34 0.70 -2.90
CA ALA A 71 -0.02 -0.02 -1.66
C ALA A 71 1.46 0.09 -1.28
N CYS A 72 2.37 0.07 -2.25
CA CYS A 72 3.79 0.31 -2.04
C CYS A 72 4.01 1.71 -1.44
N TYR A 73 3.36 2.73 -2.02
CA TYR A 73 3.44 4.10 -1.54
C TYR A 73 2.92 4.24 -0.10
N VAL A 74 1.70 3.75 0.17
CA VAL A 74 1.12 3.74 1.53
C VAL A 74 2.05 3.03 2.52
N GLY A 75 2.59 1.88 2.13
CA GLY A 75 3.58 1.17 2.94
C GLY A 75 4.80 2.03 3.24
N GLU A 76 5.41 2.67 2.24
CA GLU A 76 6.58 3.51 2.48
C GLU A 76 6.31 4.71 3.41
N VAL A 77 5.10 5.30 3.38
CA VAL A 77 4.69 6.31 4.38
C VAL A 77 4.70 5.72 5.79
N PHE A 78 4.09 4.54 5.98
CA PHE A 78 4.08 3.84 7.28
C PHE A 78 5.50 3.51 7.74
N ARG A 79 6.33 2.97 6.84
CA ARG A 79 7.72 2.59 7.12
C ARG A 79 8.57 3.79 7.52
N LYS A 80 8.41 4.93 6.84
CA LYS A 80 9.17 6.16 7.15
C LYS A 80 8.68 6.82 8.44
N SER A 81 7.39 6.71 8.75
CA SER A 81 6.79 7.32 9.95
C SER A 81 7.07 6.52 11.22
N HIS A 82 6.99 5.18 11.17
CA HIS A 82 7.04 4.31 12.35
C HIS A 82 8.18 3.28 12.32
N GLY A 83 8.95 3.22 11.23
CA GLY A 83 9.95 2.18 11.02
C GLY A 83 9.33 0.86 10.56
N GLY A 84 10.00 -0.25 10.90
CA GLY A 84 9.61 -1.58 10.43
C GLY A 84 10.22 -1.93 9.07
N LYS A 85 9.88 -3.13 8.59
CA LYS A 85 10.43 -3.70 7.36
C LYS A 85 9.36 -4.43 6.57
N TRP A 86 9.52 -4.41 5.25
CA TRP A 86 8.76 -5.26 4.36
C TRP A 86 9.06 -6.73 4.66
N SER A 87 8.00 -7.52 4.73
CA SER A 87 8.08 -8.96 4.97
C SER A 87 6.95 -9.66 4.23
N ILE A 88 7.06 -10.98 4.14
CA ILE A 88 6.00 -11.87 3.65
C ILE A 88 5.93 -13.08 4.57
N ARG A 89 4.70 -13.42 4.99
CA ARG A 89 4.46 -14.57 5.86
C ARG A 89 3.95 -15.75 5.03
N LEU A 90 4.73 -16.83 5.00
CA LEU A 90 4.50 -18.01 4.15
C LEU A 90 4.39 -19.32 4.95
N ASP A 91 4.48 -19.25 6.28
CA ASP A 91 4.50 -20.39 7.21
C ASP A 91 3.12 -20.69 7.83
N ASP A 92 2.17 -19.76 7.74
CA ASP A 92 0.85 -19.88 8.37
C ASP A 92 -0.28 -19.48 7.41
N PRO A 93 -0.91 -20.43 6.71
CA PRO A 93 -2.03 -20.18 5.80
C PRO A 93 -3.28 -19.58 6.46
N LYS A 94 -3.39 -19.62 7.80
CA LYS A 94 -4.51 -19.00 8.53
C LYS A 94 -4.24 -17.55 8.88
N PHE A 95 -3.01 -17.06 8.67
CA PHE A 95 -2.68 -15.67 8.88
C PHE A 95 -3.49 -14.78 7.92
N ALA A 96 -4.07 -13.69 8.45
CA ALA A 96 -4.97 -12.82 7.68
C ALA A 96 -4.31 -12.25 6.41
N PHE A 97 -2.99 -12.03 6.44
CA PHE A 97 -2.21 -11.51 5.31
C PHE A 97 -1.26 -12.57 4.73
N TYR A 98 -1.65 -13.85 4.80
CA TYR A 98 -0.84 -14.94 4.25
C TYR A 98 -0.49 -14.69 2.78
N ALA A 99 0.80 -14.85 2.45
CA ALA A 99 1.35 -14.64 1.11
C ALA A 99 1.17 -13.23 0.52
N LEU A 100 0.88 -12.22 1.35
CA LEU A 100 0.85 -10.81 0.96
C LEU A 100 2.06 -10.05 1.53
N PRO A 101 2.58 -9.02 0.83
CA PRO A 101 3.53 -8.08 1.39
C PRO A 101 2.92 -7.35 2.59
N VAL A 102 3.65 -7.32 3.69
CA VAL A 102 3.26 -6.62 4.92
C VAL A 102 4.42 -5.78 5.44
N LEU A 103 4.09 -4.75 6.19
CA LEU A 103 5.04 -4.06 7.05
C LEU A 103 4.92 -4.59 8.46
N THR A 104 6.07 -4.87 9.08
CA THR A 104 6.11 -5.31 10.47
C THR A 104 7.34 -4.78 11.19
N ASP A 105 7.17 -4.41 12.45
CA ASP A 105 8.24 -4.08 13.40
C ASP A 105 8.52 -5.23 14.40
N GLY A 106 7.82 -6.36 14.23
CA GLY A 106 7.87 -7.52 15.12
C GLY A 106 6.78 -7.53 16.21
N LYS A 107 6.08 -6.42 16.46
CA LYS A 107 4.94 -6.33 17.38
C LYS A 107 3.62 -6.14 16.65
N LYS A 108 3.64 -5.25 15.66
CA LYS A 108 2.49 -4.93 14.82
C LYS A 108 2.81 -5.31 13.37
N THR A 109 1.75 -5.60 12.65
CA THR A 109 1.82 -5.97 11.23
C THR A 109 0.64 -5.35 10.52
N GLU A 110 0.92 -4.60 9.47
CA GLU A 110 -0.12 -4.07 8.57
C GLU A 110 0.12 -4.52 7.14
N CYS A 111 -0.97 -4.67 6.40
CA CYS A 111 -0.93 -5.00 4.98
C CYS A 111 -1.40 -3.79 4.17
N PRO A 112 -0.48 -3.01 3.57
CA PRO A 112 -0.83 -1.81 2.80
C PRO A 112 -1.83 -2.08 1.67
N LEU A 113 -1.81 -3.27 1.06
CA LEU A 113 -2.79 -3.67 0.05
C LEU A 113 -4.22 -3.64 0.60
N THR A 114 -4.43 -4.16 1.81
CA THR A 114 -5.74 -4.16 2.46
C THR A 114 -6.17 -2.77 2.91
N LEU A 115 -5.21 -1.90 3.27
CA LEU A 115 -5.51 -0.50 3.59
C LEU A 115 -6.03 0.25 2.35
N VAL A 116 -5.37 0.07 1.20
CA VAL A 116 -5.79 0.68 -0.06
C VAL A 116 -7.18 0.20 -0.49
N THR A 117 -7.40 -1.12 -0.54
CA THR A 117 -8.69 -1.65 -1.02
C THR A 117 -9.83 -1.32 -0.06
N ALA A 118 -9.58 -1.27 1.24
CA ALA A 118 -10.59 -0.90 2.22
C ALA A 118 -10.81 0.61 2.34
N SER A 119 -9.91 1.44 1.80
CA SER A 119 -10.16 2.88 1.63
C SER A 119 -11.28 3.12 0.61
N ALA A 120 -11.31 2.33 -0.48
CA ALA A 120 -12.31 2.43 -1.54
C ALA A 120 -13.74 2.14 -1.04
N ASP A 121 -13.91 1.27 -0.05
CA ASP A 121 -15.21 0.98 0.59
C ASP A 121 -15.58 2.01 1.66
N ARG A 122 -14.61 2.41 2.50
CA ARG A 122 -14.86 3.38 3.60
C ARG A 122 -15.17 4.79 3.12
N ARG A 123 -14.51 5.24 2.05
CA ARG A 123 -14.76 6.53 1.39
C ARG A 123 -14.72 7.76 2.29
N THR A 124 -13.86 7.77 3.31
CA THR A 124 -13.80 8.86 4.31
C THR A 124 -12.90 10.03 3.91
N GLY A 125 -11.91 9.80 3.05
CA GLY A 125 -10.87 10.78 2.69
C GLY A 125 -9.78 10.97 3.76
N THR A 126 -9.86 10.24 4.89
CA THR A 126 -8.95 10.37 6.04
C THR A 126 -8.62 9.03 6.70
N TYR A 127 -9.09 7.91 6.16
CA TYR A 127 -8.93 6.57 6.73
C TYR A 127 -7.45 6.17 6.80
N LEU A 128 -6.68 6.36 5.73
CA LEU A 128 -5.26 5.98 5.71
C LEU A 128 -4.47 6.73 6.77
N ARG A 129 -4.72 8.03 6.90
CA ARG A 129 -4.11 8.89 7.93
C ARG A 129 -4.51 8.45 9.33
N MET A 130 -5.79 8.17 9.56
CA MET A 130 -6.30 7.67 10.84
C MET A 130 -5.62 6.36 11.24
N VAL A 131 -5.46 5.41 10.32
CA VAL A 131 -4.78 4.14 10.60
C VAL A 131 -3.31 4.40 10.93
N LEU A 132 -2.63 5.26 10.17
CA LEU A 132 -1.24 5.62 10.43
C LEU A 132 -1.06 6.21 11.83
N GLU A 133 -1.91 7.14 12.26
CA GLU A 133 -1.82 7.81 13.56
C GLU A 133 -2.08 6.86 14.75
N ASN A 134 -2.72 5.71 14.50
CA ASN A 134 -2.98 4.67 15.52
C ASN A 134 -2.08 3.42 15.34
N TYR A 135 -1.09 3.49 14.43
CA TYR A 135 -0.20 2.39 14.08
C TYR A 135 0.75 1.98 15.19
#